data_AF-A0A1F6S6U8-F1
#
_entry.id   AF-A0A1F6S6U8-F1
#
_cell.length_a   1.000
_cell.length_b   1.000
_cell.length_c   1.000
_cell.angle_alpha   90.00
_cell.angle_beta   90.00
_cell.angle_gamma   90.00
#
_symmetry.space_group_name_H-M   'P 1'
#
loop_
_entity.id
_entity.type
_entity.pdbx_description
1 polymer ?
#
loop_
_entity_poly.entity_id
_entity_poly.type
_entity_poly.pdbx_seq_one_letter_code
_entity_poly.pdbx_strand_id
1 'polypeptide(L)'
;MLVITRKINEILKRKNLSCHKLSQLVNYKISSFDEMVKGKRPFPGHVIERLLPILEVSQEEFEGWILTDKYSREIIELAIKAKKEACCHFERSKEYHGSFAITQDDPPCHCEPPKEAWQSNNSSDKSDNTEQERLVRHCIPRNDNAKDKDINKLILTTKIDSILQEKGISRTSLSKQINYNQSALNAIITGKRTMSKTVLERLAKVLKISQNEIMSCIIADKYNLKTLKFAVKEKNE
;
A
#
# COMPACT_ATOMS: atom_id res chain seq x y z
N MET A 1 12.26 28.44 9.04
CA MET A 1 11.38 28.16 10.19
C MET A 1 10.54 26.95 9.82
N LEU A 2 10.35 25.98 10.73
CA LEU A 2 9.52 24.81 10.45
C LEU A 2 8.06 25.25 10.25
N VAL A 3 7.37 24.64 9.29
CA VAL A 3 5.98 24.91 8.94
C VAL A 3 5.07 24.65 10.14
N ILE A 4 5.27 23.54 10.85
CA ILE A 4 4.47 23.23 12.04
C ILE A 4 4.63 24.29 13.14
N THR A 5 5.85 24.76 13.38
CA THR A 5 6.13 25.81 14.37
C THR A 5 5.43 27.11 13.96
N ARG A 6 5.54 27.49 12.68
CA ARG A 6 4.90 28.70 12.15
C ARG A 6 3.38 28.65 12.31
N LYS A 7 2.73 27.57 11.85
CA LYS A 7 1.27 27.42 11.89
C LYS A 7 0.73 27.37 13.33
N ILE A 8 1.39 26.63 14.22
CA ILE A 8 1.02 26.61 15.64
C ILE A 8 1.13 28.01 16.24
N ASN A 9 2.21 28.74 15.99
CA ASN A 9 2.39 30.10 16.51
C ASN A 9 1.35 31.09 15.95
N GLU A 10 1.01 31.00 14.67
CA GLU A 10 -0.05 31.80 14.05
C GLU A 10 -1.41 31.54 14.71
N ILE A 11 -1.76 30.28 14.96
CA ILE A 11 -3.00 29.91 15.68
C ILE A 11 -2.98 30.42 17.12
N LEU A 12 -1.87 30.21 17.83
CA LEU A 12 -1.70 30.67 19.21
C LEU A 12 -1.83 32.18 19.32
N LYS A 13 -1.24 32.94 18.40
CA LYS A 13 -1.37 34.40 18.34
C LYS A 13 -2.82 34.83 18.11
N ARG A 14 -3.54 34.17 17.18
CA ARG A 14 -4.96 34.47 16.90
C ARG A 14 -5.86 34.17 18.10
N LYS A 15 -5.58 33.10 18.84
CA LYS A 15 -6.34 32.68 20.03
C LYS A 15 -5.88 33.37 21.33
N ASN A 16 -4.89 34.26 21.26
CA ASN A 16 -4.24 34.87 22.43
C ASN A 16 -3.78 33.82 23.46
N LEU A 17 -3.25 32.69 22.98
CA LEU A 17 -2.75 31.58 23.79
C LEU A 17 -1.23 31.54 23.75
N SER A 18 -0.60 31.20 24.88
CA SER A 18 0.84 30.92 24.93
C SER A 18 1.11 29.43 24.72
N CYS A 19 2.31 29.10 24.24
CA CYS A 19 2.76 27.70 24.13
C CYS A 19 2.75 26.99 25.49
N HIS A 20 3.04 27.72 26.58
CA HIS A 20 2.92 27.22 27.94
C HIS A 20 1.47 26.85 28.31
N LYS A 21 0.51 27.71 27.99
CA LYS A 21 -0.90 27.42 28.25
C LYS A 21 -1.37 26.22 27.41
N LEU A 22 -0.93 26.15 26.16
CA LEU A 22 -1.22 25.03 25.28
C LEU A 22 -0.68 23.70 25.85
N SER A 23 0.56 23.67 26.35
CA SER A 23 1.14 22.45 26.94
C SER A 23 0.37 21.99 28.18
N GLN A 24 -0.16 22.92 28.98
CA GLN A 24 -1.02 22.60 30.12
C GLN A 24 -2.35 21.99 29.65
N LEU A 25 -2.97 22.54 28.61
CA LEU A 25 -4.25 22.03 28.08
C LEU A 25 -4.13 20.61 27.52
N VAL A 26 -3.00 20.27 26.89
CA VAL A 26 -2.76 18.89 26.42
C VAL A 26 -2.24 17.96 27.53
N ASN A 27 -2.02 18.50 28.75
CA ASN A 27 -1.41 17.83 29.90
C ASN A 27 -0.05 17.19 29.54
N TYR A 28 0.88 18.01 29.08
CA TYR A 28 2.22 17.58 28.68
C TYR A 28 3.29 18.52 29.24
N LYS A 29 4.47 17.96 29.56
CA LYS A 29 5.60 18.76 30.08
C LYS A 29 6.02 19.80 29.05
N ILE A 30 6.08 21.08 29.45
CA ILE A 30 6.40 22.20 28.56
C ILE A 30 7.71 22.02 27.78
N SER A 31 8.77 21.54 28.43
CA SER A 31 10.06 21.31 27.76
C SER A 31 9.94 20.27 26.63
N SER A 32 9.20 19.20 26.88
CA SER A 32 8.99 18.13 25.91
C SER A 32 8.05 18.59 24.79
N PHE A 33 7.04 19.42 25.12
CA PHE A 33 6.13 20.02 24.14
C PHE A 33 6.85 20.99 23.21
N ASP A 34 7.69 21.86 23.77
CA ASP A 34 8.52 22.80 23.02
C ASP A 34 9.47 22.06 22.06
N GLU A 35 10.08 20.95 22.48
CA GLU A 35 10.88 20.08 21.60
C GLU A 35 10.05 19.48 20.45
N MET A 36 8.78 19.12 20.68
CA MET A 36 7.89 18.64 19.62
C MET A 36 7.52 19.74 18.62
N VAL A 37 7.14 20.93 19.11
CA VAL A 37 6.81 22.09 18.27
C VAL A 37 8.01 22.52 17.44
N LYS A 38 9.23 22.37 17.95
CA LYS A 38 10.50 22.63 17.24
C LYS A 38 10.95 21.47 16.33
N GLY A 39 10.13 20.43 16.17
CA GLY A 39 10.42 19.27 15.31
C GLY A 39 11.57 18.38 15.80
N LYS A 40 12.04 18.57 17.04
CA LYS A 40 13.10 17.73 17.65
C LYS A 40 12.57 16.38 18.14
N ARG A 41 11.26 16.29 18.41
CA ARG A 41 10.58 15.06 18.80
C ARG A 41 9.28 14.87 18.01
N PRO A 42 8.88 13.62 17.73
CA PRO A 42 7.57 13.35 17.16
C PRO A 42 6.47 13.60 18.18
N PHE A 43 5.28 13.98 17.70
CA PHE A 43 4.09 14.06 18.53
C PHE A 43 3.53 12.66 18.82
N PRO A 44 3.36 12.25 20.09
CA PRO A 44 2.61 11.05 20.43
C PRO A 44 1.14 11.16 20.00
N GLY A 45 0.50 10.05 19.63
CA GLY A 45 -0.91 10.04 19.17
C GLY A 45 -1.87 10.72 20.14
N HIS A 46 -1.80 10.38 21.43
CA HIS A 46 -2.64 11.01 22.48
C HIS A 46 -2.41 12.52 22.64
N VAL A 47 -1.22 13.03 22.29
CA VAL A 47 -0.96 14.48 22.30
C VAL A 47 -1.63 15.13 21.09
N ILE A 48 -1.55 14.50 19.91
CA ILE A 48 -2.23 14.98 18.70
C ILE A 48 -3.74 15.04 18.94
N GLU A 49 -4.34 13.97 19.45
CA GLU A 49 -5.79 13.88 19.72
C GLU A 49 -6.30 15.02 20.61
N ARG A 50 -5.52 15.46 21.61
CA ARG A 50 -5.86 16.60 22.47
C ARG A 50 -5.56 17.95 21.83
N LEU A 51 -4.53 17.99 20.99
CA LEU A 51 -4.05 19.23 20.37
C LEU A 51 -4.98 19.69 19.24
N LEU A 52 -5.44 18.77 18.39
CA LEU A 52 -6.30 19.05 17.24
C LEU A 52 -7.53 19.91 17.58
N PRO A 53 -8.36 19.58 18.59
CA PRO A 53 -9.54 20.39 18.91
C PRO A 53 -9.19 21.79 19.45
N ILE A 54 -8.05 21.94 20.14
CA ILE A 54 -7.60 23.25 20.65
C ILE A 54 -7.14 24.15 19.49
N LEU A 55 -6.45 23.55 18.52
CA LEU A 55 -5.98 24.24 17.32
C LEU A 55 -7.06 24.45 16.27
N GLU A 56 -8.21 23.76 16.39
CA GLU A 56 -9.31 23.75 15.42
C GLU A 56 -8.86 23.33 14.02
N VAL A 57 -7.98 22.32 13.95
CA VAL A 57 -7.49 21.76 12.68
C VAL A 57 -7.79 20.28 12.58
N SER A 58 -7.93 19.82 11.33
CA SER A 58 -8.11 18.40 11.04
C SER A 58 -6.82 17.61 11.27
N GLN A 59 -6.94 16.30 11.48
CA GLN A 59 -5.78 15.42 11.59
C GLN A 59 -4.93 15.44 10.31
N GLU A 60 -5.58 15.43 9.13
CA GLU A 60 -4.90 15.46 7.83
C GLU A 60 -4.10 16.74 7.62
N GLU A 61 -4.62 17.88 8.07
CA GLU A 61 -3.92 19.17 7.97
C GLU A 61 -2.68 19.18 8.87
N PHE A 62 -2.84 18.76 10.14
CA PHE A 62 -1.74 18.72 11.11
C PHE A 62 -0.63 17.75 10.70
N GLU A 63 -1.00 16.53 10.28
CA GLU A 63 -0.05 15.56 9.74
C GLU A 63 0.60 16.07 8.45
N GLY A 64 -0.15 16.83 7.64
CA GLY A 64 0.36 17.53 6.48
C GLY A 64 1.54 18.44 6.83
N TRP A 65 1.40 19.28 7.87
CA TRP A 65 2.49 20.14 8.34
C TRP A 65 3.73 19.35 8.76
N ILE A 66 3.56 18.24 9.48
CA ILE A 66 4.66 17.36 9.89
C ILE A 66 5.38 16.80 8.66
N LEU A 67 4.62 16.36 7.64
CA LEU A 67 5.20 15.83 6.41
C LEU A 67 6.00 16.88 5.65
N THR A 68 5.48 18.10 5.56
CA THR A 68 6.11 19.24 4.89
C THR A 68 7.49 19.57 5.48
N ASP A 69 7.63 19.44 6.80
CA ASP A 69 8.90 19.67 7.50
C ASP A 69 9.88 18.49 7.36
N LYS A 70 9.36 17.27 7.27
CA LYS A 70 10.17 16.05 7.29
C LYS A 70 10.67 15.60 5.91
N TYR A 71 9.91 15.85 4.85
CA TYR A 71 10.19 15.32 3.52
C TYR A 71 10.29 16.42 2.47
N SER A 72 11.10 16.18 1.44
CA SER A 72 11.16 17.07 0.28
C SER A 72 9.83 17.03 -0.49
N ARG A 73 9.57 18.10 -1.24
CA ARG A 73 8.39 18.20 -2.11
C ARG A 73 8.30 17.01 -3.07
N GLU A 74 9.42 16.70 -3.71
CA GLU A 74 9.55 15.62 -4.68
C GLU A 74 9.09 14.27 -4.10
N ILE A 75 9.52 13.93 -2.88
CA ILE A 75 9.13 12.68 -2.23
C ILE A 75 7.62 12.62 -1.97
N ILE A 76 7.02 13.75 -1.54
CA ILE A 76 5.58 13.83 -1.26
C ILE A 76 4.78 13.73 -2.57
N GLU A 77 5.23 14.39 -3.64
CA GLU A 77 4.60 14.31 -4.96
C GLU A 77 4.67 12.89 -5.55
N LEU A 78 5.81 12.21 -5.41
CA LEU A 78 5.95 10.80 -5.77
C LEU A 78 5.01 9.92 -4.95
N ALA A 79 4.81 10.21 -3.66
CA ALA A 79 3.90 9.45 -2.81
C ALA A 79 2.44 9.64 -3.25
N ILE A 80 2.05 10.86 -3.64
CA ILE A 80 0.73 11.14 -4.23
C ILE A 80 0.54 10.34 -5.51
N LYS A 81 1.55 10.35 -6.40
CA LYS A 81 1.52 9.61 -7.67
C LYS A 81 1.33 8.11 -7.42
N ALA A 82 2.15 7.52 -6.55
CA ALA A 82 2.06 6.11 -6.19
C ALA A 82 0.70 5.73 -5.57
N LYS A 83 0.13 6.59 -4.71
CA LYS A 83 -1.20 6.40 -4.11
C LYS A 83 -2.30 6.41 -5.17
N LYS A 84 -2.25 7.33 -6.13
CA LYS A 84 -3.23 7.41 -7.23
C LYS A 84 -3.17 6.20 -8.15
N GLU A 85 -1.96 5.79 -8.56
CA GLU A 85 -1.76 4.62 -9.41
C GLU A 85 -2.32 3.35 -8.74
N ALA A 86 -2.10 3.18 -7.43
CA ALA A 86 -2.65 2.06 -6.68
C ALA A 86 -4.19 2.06 -6.63
N CYS A 87 -4.83 3.23 -6.51
CA CYS A 87 -6.29 3.34 -6.55
C CYS A 87 -6.87 2.98 -7.92
N CYS A 88 -6.25 3.41 -9.02
CA CYS A 88 -6.75 3.16 -10.37
C CYS A 88 -6.72 1.66 -10.74
N HIS A 89 -5.75 0.89 -10.24
CA HIS A 89 -5.71 -0.56 -10.46
C HIS A 89 -6.85 -1.30 -9.73
N PHE A 90 -7.36 -0.75 -8.62
CA PHE A 90 -8.46 -1.37 -7.88
C PHE A 90 -9.81 -1.21 -8.57
N GLU A 91 -10.11 -0.02 -9.11
CA GLU A 91 -11.37 0.24 -9.82
C GLU A 91 -11.48 -0.61 -11.11
N ARG A 92 -10.37 -0.74 -11.85
CA ARG A 92 -10.34 -1.57 -13.06
C ARG A 92 -10.56 -3.06 -12.77
N SER A 93 -10.13 -3.56 -11.60
CA SER A 93 -10.34 -4.95 -11.20
C SER A 93 -11.79 -5.26 -10.82
N LYS A 94 -12.56 -4.26 -10.37
CA LYS A 94 -13.98 -4.41 -10.04
C LYS A 94 -14.87 -4.48 -11.28
N GLU A 95 -14.53 -3.75 -12.34
CA GLU A 95 -15.27 -3.82 -13.61
C GLU A 95 -15.17 -5.20 -14.28
N TYR A 96 -14.07 -5.93 -14.10
CA TYR A 96 -13.91 -7.28 -14.66
C TYR A 96 -14.62 -8.39 -13.86
N HIS A 97 -15.06 -8.12 -12.63
CA HIS A 97 -15.84 -9.08 -11.82
C HIS A 97 -17.31 -8.70 -11.61
N GLY A 98 -17.74 -7.53 -12.12
CA GLY A 98 -19.13 -7.05 -12.05
C GLY A 98 -20.05 -7.51 -13.18
N SER A 99 -19.54 -8.25 -14.17
CA SER A 99 -20.24 -8.57 -15.43
C SER A 99 -20.47 -10.07 -15.61
N PHE A 100 -21.01 -10.75 -14.60
CA PHE A 100 -21.70 -12.04 -14.78
C PHE A 100 -23.00 -12.01 -13.97
N ALA A 101 -23.82 -10.98 -14.20
CA ALA A 101 -25.26 -11.12 -13.97
C ALA A 101 -25.79 -12.01 -15.10
N ILE A 102 -25.98 -13.28 -14.76
CA ILE A 102 -26.72 -14.24 -15.57
C ILE A 102 -28.17 -13.74 -15.60
N THR A 103 -28.56 -13.08 -16.68
CA THR A 103 -29.94 -13.10 -17.16
C THR A 103 -30.01 -14.20 -18.20
N GLN A 104 -30.53 -15.36 -17.79
CA GLN A 104 -31.17 -16.29 -18.72
C GLN A 104 -32.37 -15.54 -19.32
N ASP A 105 -32.39 -15.40 -20.65
CA ASP A 105 -33.49 -15.86 -21.50
C ASP A 105 -33.19 -15.45 -22.97
N ASP A 106 -33.38 -16.43 -23.88
CA ASP A 106 -33.42 -16.35 -25.36
C ASP A 106 -32.09 -16.47 -26.18
N PRO A 107 -32.12 -16.96 -27.45
CA PRO A 107 -31.95 -18.36 -27.85
C PRO A 107 -30.68 -18.59 -28.72
N PRO A 108 -30.35 -19.86 -29.09
CA PRO A 108 -29.01 -20.22 -29.56
C PRO A 108 -28.72 -19.75 -31.00
N CYS A 109 -27.60 -19.04 -31.17
CA CYS A 109 -27.01 -18.79 -32.47
C CYS A 109 -26.27 -20.05 -32.95
N HIS A 110 -26.75 -20.61 -34.06
CA HIS A 110 -26.07 -21.64 -34.85
C HIS A 110 -24.70 -21.14 -35.34
N CYS A 111 -23.64 -21.85 -34.99
CA CYS A 111 -22.42 -21.93 -35.78
C CYS A 111 -22.01 -23.41 -35.82
N GLU A 112 -22.21 -24.04 -36.97
CA GLU A 112 -21.75 -25.40 -37.25
C GLU A 112 -20.21 -25.47 -37.21
N PRO A 113 -19.63 -26.53 -36.62
CA PRO A 113 -18.22 -26.82 -36.82
C PRO A 113 -17.99 -27.54 -38.17
N PRO A 114 -16.87 -27.31 -38.87
CA PRO A 114 -16.57 -27.99 -40.13
C PRO A 114 -16.34 -29.49 -39.91
N LYS A 115 -16.87 -30.27 -40.86
CA LYS A 115 -16.71 -31.72 -40.97
C LYS A 115 -15.34 -32.11 -41.54
N GLU A 116 -14.93 -33.31 -41.14
CA GLU A 116 -13.95 -34.21 -41.77
C GLU A 116 -12.45 -34.00 -41.49
N ALA A 117 -11.91 -34.87 -40.62
CA ALA A 117 -11.05 -36.01 -40.98
C ALA A 117 -10.62 -36.61 -39.61
N TRP A 118 -10.80 -37.90 -39.32
CA TRP A 118 -9.92 -38.96 -39.78
C TRP A 118 -10.62 -40.32 -39.60
N GLN A 119 -10.36 -41.18 -40.57
CA GLN A 119 -10.91 -42.51 -40.75
C GLN A 119 -10.31 -43.55 -39.77
N SER A 120 -11.19 -44.46 -39.34
CA SER A 120 -11.07 -45.92 -39.12
C SER A 120 -9.70 -46.56 -38.82
N ASN A 121 -9.69 -47.47 -37.85
CA ASN A 121 -9.54 -48.90 -38.15
C ASN A 121 -9.98 -49.85 -37.01
N ASN A 122 -10.48 -51.00 -37.46
CA ASN A 122 -11.15 -52.10 -36.74
C ASN A 122 -10.24 -52.92 -35.80
N SER A 123 -10.85 -53.59 -34.80
CA SER A 123 -11.08 -55.05 -34.82
C SER A 123 -11.05 -55.73 -33.44
N SER A 124 -12.10 -56.51 -33.17
CA SER A 124 -12.23 -57.77 -32.39
C SER A 124 -11.21 -58.11 -31.29
N ASP A 125 -11.65 -58.26 -30.04
CA ASP A 125 -11.90 -59.59 -29.46
C ASP A 125 -12.39 -59.55 -27.99
N LYS A 126 -13.14 -60.60 -27.63
CA LYS A 126 -13.74 -60.91 -26.34
C LYS A 126 -12.71 -60.98 -25.19
N SER A 127 -13.08 -60.50 -24.00
CA SER A 127 -13.12 -61.32 -22.77
C SER A 127 -13.42 -60.48 -21.54
N ASP A 128 -14.04 -61.15 -20.57
CA ASP A 128 -14.54 -60.64 -19.32
C ASP A 128 -13.48 -60.05 -18.38
N ASN A 129 -14.02 -59.22 -17.49
CA ASN A 129 -13.65 -59.08 -16.08
C ASN A 129 -12.56 -58.06 -15.68
N THR A 130 -13.05 -57.19 -14.78
CA THR A 130 -12.35 -56.58 -13.62
C THR A 130 -11.74 -55.19 -13.80
N GLU A 131 -12.25 -54.27 -12.98
CA GLU A 131 -11.63 -53.03 -12.50
C GLU A 131 -11.08 -52.04 -13.53
N GLN A 132 -11.95 -51.12 -13.96
CA GLN A 132 -11.54 -49.73 -14.19
C GLN A 132 -12.73 -48.81 -13.89
N GLU A 133 -12.87 -48.54 -12.60
CA GLU A 133 -13.79 -47.54 -12.08
C GLU A 133 -13.45 -46.18 -12.68
N ARG A 134 -14.48 -45.58 -13.28
CA ARG A 134 -14.40 -44.45 -14.18
C ARG A 134 -13.75 -43.25 -13.52
N LEU A 135 -12.81 -42.69 -14.26
CA LEU A 135 -12.38 -41.30 -14.26
C LEU A 135 -13.58 -40.37 -14.52
N VAL A 136 -14.44 -40.22 -13.52
CA VAL A 136 -15.29 -39.04 -13.34
C VAL A 136 -14.75 -38.38 -12.08
N ARG A 137 -13.63 -37.65 -12.24
CA ARG A 137 -13.27 -36.63 -11.26
C ARG A 137 -14.41 -35.60 -11.29
N HIS A 138 -15.39 -35.83 -10.43
CA HIS A 138 -16.18 -34.75 -9.86
C HIS A 138 -15.17 -33.68 -9.43
N CYS A 139 -15.23 -32.54 -10.11
CA CYS A 139 -14.65 -31.31 -9.63
C CYS A 139 -15.37 -30.95 -8.34
N ILE A 140 -14.96 -31.57 -7.23
CA ILE A 140 -15.18 -31.00 -5.91
C ILE A 140 -14.42 -29.68 -5.94
N PRO A 141 -15.08 -28.52 -5.82
CA PRO A 141 -14.38 -27.26 -5.70
C PRO A 141 -13.46 -27.39 -4.48
N ARG A 142 -12.14 -27.38 -4.74
CA ARG A 142 -11.17 -27.17 -3.67
C ARG A 142 -11.59 -25.87 -3.01
N ASN A 143 -11.74 -25.96 -1.69
CA ASN A 143 -12.17 -24.89 -0.83
C ASN A 143 -11.11 -23.78 -0.91
N ASP A 144 -11.28 -22.86 -1.86
CA ASP A 144 -10.48 -21.66 -2.02
C ASP A 144 -10.85 -20.71 -0.88
N ASN A 145 -10.29 -20.98 0.30
CA ASN A 145 -10.10 -20.02 1.38
C ASN A 145 -9.06 -18.94 0.98
N ALA A 146 -9.09 -18.50 -0.28
CA ALA A 146 -8.36 -17.38 -0.85
C ALA A 146 -9.24 -16.13 -0.96
N LYS A 147 -10.35 -16.07 -0.23
CA LYS A 147 -11.13 -14.85 -0.03
C LYS A 147 -10.43 -14.00 1.03
N ASP A 148 -10.19 -12.72 0.72
CA ASP A 148 -9.74 -11.63 1.61
C ASP A 148 -8.24 -11.38 1.86
N LYS A 149 -7.31 -11.84 1.00
CA LYS A 149 -5.89 -11.40 1.14
C LYS A 149 -5.47 -10.21 0.29
N ASP A 150 -6.26 -9.85 -0.72
CA ASP A 150 -5.85 -8.83 -1.71
C ASP A 150 -6.34 -7.40 -1.43
N ILE A 151 -7.25 -7.19 -0.47
CA ILE A 151 -7.94 -5.88 -0.36
C ILE A 151 -7.04 -4.77 0.22
N ASN A 152 -5.89 -5.09 0.83
CA ASN A 152 -4.97 -4.07 1.38
C ASN A 152 -3.50 -4.40 1.12
N LYS A 153 -3.14 -4.82 -0.11
CA LYS A 153 -1.73 -4.97 -0.45
C LYS A 153 -1.07 -3.59 -0.46
N LEU A 154 -0.10 -3.39 0.44
CA LEU A 154 0.67 -2.15 0.55
C LEU A 154 1.36 -1.81 -0.78
N ILE A 155 1.37 -0.53 -1.13
CA ILE A 155 1.97 0.04 -2.33
C ILE A 155 3.44 -0.34 -2.41
N LEU A 156 4.18 -0.25 -1.30
CA LEU A 156 5.58 -0.68 -1.24
C LEU A 156 5.73 -2.17 -1.58
N THR A 157 4.85 -3.01 -1.02
CA THR A 157 4.87 -4.45 -1.26
C THR A 157 4.61 -4.76 -2.73
N THR A 158 3.59 -4.14 -3.32
CA THR A 158 3.25 -4.32 -4.74
C THR A 158 4.38 -3.83 -5.65
N LYS A 159 4.97 -2.67 -5.36
CA LYS A 159 6.07 -2.12 -6.14
C LYS A 159 7.31 -3.01 -6.10
N ILE A 160 7.69 -3.48 -4.91
CA ILE A 160 8.82 -4.40 -4.76
C ILE A 160 8.53 -5.72 -5.49
N ASP A 161 7.35 -6.30 -5.31
CA ASP A 161 7.01 -7.58 -5.98
C ASP A 161 7.03 -7.47 -7.50
N SER A 162 6.53 -6.37 -8.08
CA SER A 162 6.59 -6.12 -9.53
C SER A 162 8.04 -6.05 -10.03
N ILE A 163 8.91 -5.31 -9.35
CA ILE A 163 10.34 -5.22 -9.73
C ILE A 163 11.03 -6.58 -9.59
N LEU A 164 10.69 -7.35 -8.55
CA LEU A 164 11.24 -8.68 -8.33
C LEU A 164 10.81 -9.65 -9.44
N GLN A 165 9.54 -9.59 -9.86
CA GLN A 165 9.02 -10.38 -10.98
C GLN A 165 9.71 -10.01 -12.30
N GLU A 166 9.84 -8.72 -12.61
CA GLU A 166 10.53 -8.23 -13.82
C GLU A 166 11.99 -8.69 -13.89
N LYS A 167 12.67 -8.77 -12.74
CA LYS A 167 14.06 -9.23 -12.63
C LYS A 167 14.20 -10.74 -12.45
N GLY A 168 13.11 -11.49 -12.35
CA GLY A 168 13.12 -12.94 -12.10
C GLY A 168 13.77 -13.34 -10.77
N ILE A 169 13.75 -12.46 -9.76
CA ILE A 169 14.38 -12.71 -8.45
C ILE A 169 13.34 -12.90 -7.35
N SER A 170 13.57 -13.85 -6.44
CA SER A 170 12.71 -14.05 -5.28
C SER A 170 13.07 -13.10 -4.12
N ARG A 171 12.14 -12.88 -3.17
CA ARG A 171 12.43 -12.14 -1.94
C ARG A 171 13.57 -12.75 -1.11
N THR A 172 13.72 -14.08 -1.15
CA THR A 172 14.85 -14.79 -0.51
C THR A 172 16.18 -14.44 -1.19
N SER A 173 16.20 -14.34 -2.52
CA SER A 173 17.38 -13.89 -3.26
C SER A 173 17.69 -12.43 -2.94
N LEU A 174 16.67 -11.56 -2.90
CA LEU A 174 16.81 -10.17 -2.51
C LEU A 174 17.45 -10.03 -1.12
N SER A 175 16.97 -10.76 -0.12
CA SER A 175 17.51 -10.68 1.25
C SER A 175 18.98 -11.09 1.33
N LYS A 176 19.39 -12.09 0.53
CA LYS A 176 20.81 -12.48 0.40
C LYS A 176 21.63 -11.38 -0.26
N GLN A 177 21.13 -10.77 -1.35
CA GLN A 177 21.84 -9.71 -2.07
C GLN A 177 22.06 -8.44 -1.23
N ILE A 178 21.10 -8.08 -0.38
CA ILE A 178 21.26 -6.93 0.54
C ILE A 178 21.94 -7.31 1.88
N ASN A 179 22.35 -8.58 2.03
CA ASN A 179 22.89 -9.15 3.26
C ASN A 179 22.05 -8.76 4.50
N TYR A 180 20.78 -9.18 4.50
CA TYR A 180 19.82 -8.88 5.55
C TYR A 180 18.94 -10.08 5.89
N ASN A 181 18.45 -10.16 7.12
CA ASN A 181 17.58 -11.25 7.53
C ASN A 181 16.26 -11.19 6.74
N GLN A 182 15.88 -12.31 6.12
CA GLN A 182 14.70 -12.39 5.26
C GLN A 182 13.39 -12.07 6.01
N SER A 183 13.23 -12.58 7.23
CA SER A 183 12.04 -12.33 8.05
C SER A 183 11.93 -10.84 8.41
N ALA A 184 13.05 -10.23 8.80
CA ALA A 184 13.11 -8.80 9.08
C ALA A 184 12.86 -7.95 7.82
N LEU A 185 13.40 -8.34 6.66
CA LEU A 185 13.15 -7.66 5.39
C LEU A 185 11.66 -7.73 5.01
N ASN A 186 11.06 -8.92 5.10
CA ASN A 186 9.63 -9.09 4.83
C ASN A 186 8.79 -8.22 5.76
N ALA A 187 9.11 -8.17 7.05
CA ALA A 187 8.41 -7.31 7.99
C ALA A 187 8.51 -5.82 7.61
N ILE A 188 9.65 -5.37 7.07
CA ILE A 188 9.81 -4.00 6.56
C ILE A 188 8.94 -3.79 5.30
N ILE A 189 9.03 -4.68 4.32
CA ILE A 189 8.29 -4.59 3.05
C ILE A 189 6.78 -4.56 3.28
N THR A 190 6.30 -5.35 4.25
CA THR A 190 4.88 -5.41 4.63
C THR A 190 4.50 -4.35 5.68
N GLY A 191 5.32 -3.33 5.91
CA GLY A 191 4.99 -2.19 6.79
C GLY A 191 4.93 -2.50 8.30
N LYS A 192 5.33 -3.70 8.73
CA LYS A 192 5.33 -4.12 10.14
C LYS A 192 6.55 -3.61 10.92
N ARG A 193 7.58 -3.13 10.21
CA ARG A 193 8.79 -2.54 10.79
C ARG A 193 9.24 -1.33 10.00
N THR A 194 9.88 -0.39 10.68
CA THR A 194 10.50 0.78 10.05
C THR A 194 11.72 0.37 9.22
N MET A 195 11.90 1.04 8.09
CA MET A 195 13.07 0.83 7.23
C MET A 195 14.24 1.69 7.73
N SER A 196 15.38 1.06 8.01
CA SER A 196 16.61 1.80 8.35
C SER A 196 17.24 2.39 7.09
N LYS A 197 18.05 3.45 7.27
CA LYS A 197 18.75 4.11 6.16
C LYS A 197 19.64 3.14 5.38
N THR A 198 20.38 2.28 6.08
CA THR A 198 21.25 1.27 5.45
C THR A 198 20.46 0.26 4.62
N VAL A 199 19.28 -0.18 5.09
CA VAL A 199 18.43 -1.10 4.33
C VAL A 199 17.86 -0.41 3.09
N LEU A 200 17.42 0.85 3.23
CA LEU A 200 16.94 1.68 2.12
C LEU A 200 17.99 1.83 1.02
N GLU A 201 19.23 2.19 1.39
CA GLU A 201 20.37 2.34 0.47
C GLU A 201 20.67 1.04 -0.30
N ARG A 202 20.72 -0.10 0.42
CA ARG A 202 20.98 -1.41 -0.20
C ARG A 202 19.85 -1.85 -1.12
N LEU A 203 18.60 -1.64 -0.70
CA LEU A 203 17.42 -1.94 -1.52
C LEU A 203 17.40 -1.12 -2.79
N ALA A 204 17.60 0.20 -2.69
CA ALA A 204 17.68 1.10 -3.83
C ALA A 204 18.72 0.62 -4.86
N LYS A 205 19.91 0.24 -4.38
CA LYS A 205 21.00 -0.27 -5.23
C LYS A 205 20.64 -1.58 -5.94
N VAL A 206 20.12 -2.58 -5.21
CA VAL A 206 19.80 -3.91 -5.79
C VAL A 206 18.60 -3.82 -6.75
N LEU A 207 17.57 -3.08 -6.36
CA LEU A 207 16.38 -2.89 -7.18
C LEU A 207 16.62 -1.93 -8.35
N LYS A 208 17.71 -1.14 -8.33
CA LYS A 208 18.04 -0.09 -9.31
C LYS A 208 16.94 0.98 -9.40
N ILE A 209 16.41 1.38 -8.25
CA ILE A 209 15.44 2.48 -8.10
C ILE A 209 15.99 3.50 -7.10
N SER A 210 15.47 4.72 -7.14
CA SER A 210 15.92 5.76 -6.22
C SER A 210 15.45 5.49 -4.78
N GLN A 211 16.19 6.02 -3.80
CA GLN A 211 15.73 6.00 -2.41
C GLN A 211 14.44 6.81 -2.23
N ASN A 212 14.28 7.90 -3.00
CA ASN A 212 13.09 8.74 -3.01
C ASN A 212 11.85 7.93 -3.41
N GLU A 213 11.93 7.09 -4.44
CA GLU A 213 10.83 6.24 -4.86
C GLU A 213 10.41 5.26 -3.76
N ILE A 214 11.36 4.56 -3.12
CA ILE A 214 11.05 3.64 -2.02
C ILE A 214 10.42 4.39 -0.84
N MET A 215 11.00 5.53 -0.46
CA MET A 215 10.48 6.38 0.62
C MET A 215 9.07 6.88 0.29
N SER A 216 8.83 7.24 -0.97
CA SER A 216 7.52 7.71 -1.43
C SER A 216 6.46 6.62 -1.30
N CYS A 217 6.78 5.36 -1.60
CA CYS A 217 5.87 4.23 -1.39
C CYS A 217 5.58 4.03 0.11
N ILE A 218 6.58 4.13 0.98
CA ILE A 218 6.39 4.03 2.44
C ILE A 218 5.46 5.12 2.96
N ILE A 219 5.65 6.36 2.50
CA ILE A 219 4.80 7.48 2.89
C ILE A 219 3.39 7.30 2.33
N ALA A 220 3.27 6.85 1.07
CA ALA A 220 1.98 6.56 0.45
C ALA A 220 1.23 5.48 1.23
N ASP A 221 1.89 4.44 1.74
CA ASP A 221 1.26 3.43 2.57
C ASP A 221 0.75 3.97 3.90
N LYS A 222 1.52 4.87 4.52
CA LYS A 222 1.22 5.39 5.85
C LYS A 222 0.13 6.47 5.87
N TYR A 223 0.09 7.34 4.86
CA TYR A 223 -0.78 8.52 4.85
C TYR A 223 -1.86 8.43 3.78
N ASN A 224 -3.00 9.05 4.06
CA ASN A 224 -4.08 9.16 3.09
C ASN A 224 -3.78 10.26 2.04
N LEU A 225 -4.50 10.22 0.92
CA LEU A 225 -4.27 11.14 -0.19
C LEU A 225 -4.52 12.62 0.19
N LYS A 226 -5.46 12.89 1.10
CA LYS A 226 -5.78 14.26 1.55
C LYS A 226 -4.58 14.87 2.29
N THR A 227 -4.03 14.13 3.24
CA THR A 227 -2.85 14.52 4.03
C THR A 227 -1.66 14.82 3.14
N LEU A 228 -1.39 13.97 2.14
CA LEU A 228 -0.31 14.18 1.19
C LEU A 228 -0.50 15.45 0.35
N LYS A 229 -1.73 15.70 -0.11
CA LYS A 229 -2.07 16.92 -0.87
C LYS A 229 -1.92 18.19 -0.01
N PHE A 230 -2.33 18.14 1.26
CA PHE A 230 -2.09 19.24 2.20
C PHE A 230 -0.60 19.53 2.32
N ALA A 231 0.23 18.49 2.51
CA ALA A 231 1.67 18.67 2.66
C ALA A 231 2.34 19.35 1.46
N VAL A 232 1.91 19.04 0.23
CA VAL A 232 2.39 19.71 -1.00
C VAL A 232 1.91 21.17 -1.05
N LYS A 233 0.65 21.42 -0.72
CA LYS A 233 0.09 22.78 -0.70
C LYS A 233 0.90 23.70 0.22
N GLU A 234 1.20 23.22 1.42
CA GLU A 234 1.92 23.96 2.46
C GLU A 234 3.40 24.23 2.13
N LYS A 235 3.99 23.53 1.15
CA LYS A 235 5.33 23.86 0.65
C LYS A 235 5.36 25.04 -0.34
N ASN A 236 4.21 25.48 -0.84
CA ASN A 236 4.10 26.62 -1.77
C ASN A 236 3.84 27.96 -1.06
N GLU A 237 3.48 27.93 0.23
CA GLU A 237 3.15 29.10 1.07
C GLU A 237 4.30 29.51 2.00
#